data_AF-A0A9E1Q460-F1
#
_entry.id   AF-A0A9E1Q460-F1
#
_cell.length_a   1.000
_cell.length_b   1.000
_cell.length_c   1.000
_cell.angle_alpha   90.00
_cell.angle_beta   90.00
_cell.angle_gamma   90.00
#
_symmetry.space_group_name_H-M   'P 1'
#
loop_
_entity.id
_entity.type
_entity.pdbx_description
1 polymer ?
#
loop_
_entity_poly.entity_id
_entity_poly.type
_entity_poly.pdbx_seq_one_letter_code
_entity_poly.pdbx_strand_id
1 'polypeptide(L)'
;RVAPDGTVTPIAGGLRSPAGMGFLEDGRLLVTDNQGDWMAVCPVYAIEEGAYYGHPASSRWYEGQVNIEPSDTLPIKRKREHPALWLPYQWSRSTGNVIQDKTGGPFDGQYFIAELTNGQVLRADFEEIDGVLQGACWQAHQRVGSAYHIEFGPDGTLYAGMTNRGWGGLAPGSGVARVKFNGETPLDMKTTHLLEDGFEITFTKALSKAPTVSGQKYDYNYWWEYGSPQQHIEDLAISNVLLSEDGLTATITIENLEAGKCVMLTLGNATATDGSVLLNDQVSYTINKMPGGELVYVAKEVAPPIERGEQVEGWLYLTWLDAFDMWSNDGVALCNAELDIEDPTQFKISEGTGALVATEGESMGTTFTAKDGKIKFVYMLSQDSETNIQLPNGMTFTLADTELDGYLGPGIWHNALISYNNEGIQKVEINGVNAVTNIPMEATSEPMPIRFKSIKGAIAFGDVRVQQIQQTDVPTSWSTFKLDDQSIKQNGDVHWSKSDSGGLIVWGTGSITVKKTSSLTSIQFDAKFNGEGNASITIGDTTFDFATQGERLTGSTNDRAIHANLIDQNEWCTVELTEGSLVPVRLNGVNLYKAGTIELQGNEIKIQVDNAKVEIRRVFIQ
;
A
#
# COMPACT_ATOMS: atom_id res chain seq x y z
N ARG A 1 11.60 -24.24 -16.81
CA ARG A 1 12.94 -24.86 -17.00
C ARG A 1 13.37 -24.67 -18.44
N VAL A 2 14.62 -24.30 -18.69
CA VAL A 2 15.19 -24.21 -20.05
C VAL A 2 16.34 -25.21 -20.13
N ALA A 3 16.26 -26.16 -21.05
CA ALA A 3 17.32 -27.15 -21.29
C ALA A 3 18.47 -26.51 -22.11
N PRO A 4 19.69 -27.11 -22.11
CA PRO A 4 20.82 -26.57 -22.88
C PRO A 4 20.58 -26.42 -24.38
N ASP A 5 19.63 -27.17 -24.94
CA ASP A 5 19.21 -27.09 -26.34
C ASP A 5 18.17 -25.98 -26.61
N GLY A 6 17.77 -25.23 -25.58
CA GLY A 6 16.77 -24.17 -25.64
C GLY A 6 15.33 -24.66 -25.42
N THR A 7 15.10 -25.96 -25.19
CA THR A 7 13.75 -26.47 -24.92
C THR A 7 13.21 -25.90 -23.62
N VAL A 8 12.03 -25.27 -23.67
CA VAL A 8 11.36 -24.68 -22.52
C VAL A 8 10.26 -25.62 -22.01
N THR A 9 10.34 -25.99 -20.74
CA THR A 9 9.32 -26.77 -20.04
C THR A 9 8.69 -25.91 -18.93
N PRO A 10 7.38 -25.62 -18.99
CA PRO A 10 6.64 -25.06 -17.86
C PRO A 10 6.70 -26.02 -16.67
N ILE A 11 6.94 -25.49 -15.46
CA ILE A 11 7.04 -26.32 -14.24
C ILE A 11 5.79 -26.17 -13.39
N ALA A 12 5.38 -24.93 -13.10
CA ALA A 12 4.18 -24.62 -12.33
C ALA A 12 3.59 -23.27 -12.78
N GLY A 13 2.38 -22.96 -12.31
CA GLY A 13 1.74 -21.67 -12.52
C GLY A 13 1.19 -21.09 -11.23
N GLY A 14 0.52 -19.96 -11.30
CA GLY A 14 -0.13 -19.31 -10.16
C GLY A 14 0.79 -18.36 -9.39
N LEU A 15 1.96 -18.03 -9.94
CA LEU A 15 2.81 -16.98 -9.41
C LEU A 15 2.41 -15.64 -10.03
N ARG A 16 2.53 -14.55 -9.27
CA ARG A 16 2.17 -13.20 -9.70
C ARG A 16 3.35 -12.49 -10.35
N SER A 17 4.34 -12.16 -9.53
CA SER A 17 5.52 -11.38 -9.89
C SER A 17 6.73 -11.98 -9.16
N PRO A 18 7.09 -13.24 -9.43
CA PRO A 18 8.20 -13.89 -8.76
C PRO A 18 9.51 -13.19 -9.11
N ALA A 19 10.28 -12.84 -8.09
CA ALA A 19 11.50 -12.03 -8.21
C ALA A 19 12.77 -12.80 -7.79
N GLY A 20 12.61 -14.00 -7.26
CA GLY A 20 13.69 -14.72 -6.63
C GLY A 20 13.51 -16.22 -6.67
N MET A 21 14.63 -16.92 -6.87
CA MET A 21 14.71 -18.38 -6.82
C MET A 21 15.85 -18.79 -5.89
N GLY A 22 15.66 -19.90 -5.20
CA GLY A 22 16.68 -20.57 -4.39
C GLY A 22 16.40 -22.06 -4.34
N PHE A 23 17.14 -22.80 -3.54
CA PHE A 23 16.92 -24.24 -3.36
C PHE A 23 17.03 -24.61 -1.90
N LEU A 24 16.15 -25.49 -1.44
CA LEU A 24 16.36 -26.22 -0.20
C LEU A 24 17.53 -27.18 -0.36
N GLU A 25 18.08 -27.62 0.77
CA GLU A 25 19.21 -28.56 0.81
C GLU A 25 18.90 -29.88 0.08
N ASP A 26 17.64 -30.33 0.11
CA ASP A 26 17.17 -31.53 -0.60
C ASP A 26 16.93 -31.31 -2.11
N GLY A 27 17.17 -30.10 -2.62
CA GLY A 27 17.05 -29.75 -4.02
C GLY A 27 15.66 -29.27 -4.46
N ARG A 28 14.68 -29.17 -3.55
CA ARG A 28 13.40 -28.52 -3.87
C ARG A 28 13.62 -27.04 -4.21
N LEU A 29 12.99 -26.60 -5.31
CA LEU A 29 13.07 -25.21 -5.76
C LEU A 29 12.25 -24.31 -4.83
N LEU A 30 12.87 -23.26 -4.29
CA LEU A 30 12.19 -22.18 -3.59
C LEU A 30 11.95 -21.01 -4.54
N VAL A 31 10.77 -20.40 -4.46
CA VAL A 31 10.43 -19.17 -5.17
C VAL A 31 9.81 -18.17 -4.22
N THR A 32 10.33 -16.95 -4.24
CA THR A 32 9.72 -15.80 -3.59
C THR A 32 8.77 -15.11 -4.57
N ASP A 33 7.63 -14.63 -4.07
CA ASP A 33 6.67 -13.86 -4.86
C ASP A 33 6.39 -12.51 -4.20
N ASN A 34 5.75 -11.61 -4.93
CA ASN A 34 5.50 -10.25 -4.50
C ASN A 34 4.00 -10.02 -4.31
N GLN A 35 3.67 -9.37 -3.18
CA GLN A 35 2.31 -9.00 -2.81
C GLN A 35 1.60 -8.21 -3.93
N GLY A 36 0.28 -8.37 -4.00
CA GLY A 36 -0.59 -7.67 -4.93
C GLY A 36 -1.92 -8.40 -5.10
N ASP A 37 -2.53 -8.28 -6.26
CA ASP A 37 -3.75 -9.00 -6.59
C ASP A 37 -3.54 -10.51 -6.44
N TRP A 38 -4.50 -11.19 -5.79
CA TRP A 38 -4.46 -12.62 -5.47
C TRP A 38 -3.25 -13.06 -4.64
N MET A 39 -2.47 -12.12 -4.11
CA MET A 39 -1.25 -12.38 -3.35
C MET A 39 -1.21 -11.48 -2.10
N ALA A 40 -1.73 -12.00 -0.99
CA ALA A 40 -1.97 -11.24 0.25
C ALA A 40 -0.75 -10.43 0.74
N VAL A 41 0.36 -11.11 0.98
CA VAL A 41 1.67 -10.52 1.30
C VAL A 41 2.74 -11.31 0.55
N CYS A 42 4.02 -10.97 0.68
CA CYS A 42 5.07 -11.70 -0.02
C CYS A 42 5.25 -13.12 0.56
N PRO A 43 5.09 -14.20 -0.24
CA PRO A 43 5.31 -15.57 0.20
C PRO A 43 6.69 -16.12 -0.21
N VAL A 44 7.07 -17.23 0.42
CA VAL A 44 8.07 -18.18 -0.09
C VAL A 44 7.39 -19.52 -0.34
N TYR A 45 7.45 -20.00 -1.58
CA TYR A 45 6.90 -21.29 -2.01
C TYR A 45 7.99 -22.32 -2.20
N ALA A 46 7.72 -23.57 -1.81
CA ALA A 46 8.40 -24.72 -2.38
C ALA A 46 7.64 -25.14 -3.66
N ILE A 47 8.36 -25.16 -4.79
CA ILE A 47 7.76 -25.39 -6.10
C ILE A 47 7.67 -26.88 -6.40
N GLU A 48 6.46 -27.32 -6.73
CA GLU A 48 6.11 -28.67 -7.17
C GLU A 48 5.70 -28.64 -8.64
N GLU A 49 6.09 -29.67 -9.40
CA GLU A 49 5.77 -29.77 -10.83
C GLU A 49 4.26 -30.00 -11.03
N GLY A 50 3.64 -29.17 -11.89
CA GLY A 50 2.21 -29.18 -12.19
C GLY A 50 1.33 -28.41 -11.20
N ALA A 51 1.90 -27.91 -10.10
CA ALA A 51 1.18 -27.18 -9.06
C ALA A 51 0.74 -25.77 -9.50
N TYR A 52 -0.19 -25.21 -8.72
CA TYR A 52 -0.73 -23.87 -8.91
C TYR A 52 -0.63 -23.07 -7.62
N TYR A 53 -0.14 -21.83 -7.69
CA TYR A 53 0.17 -20.99 -6.50
C TYR A 53 -0.81 -19.82 -6.26
N GLY A 54 -1.95 -19.79 -6.98
CA GLY A 54 -3.06 -18.89 -6.66
C GLY A 54 -3.29 -17.75 -7.67
N HIS A 55 -2.29 -17.25 -8.38
CA HIS A 55 -2.45 -16.10 -9.26
C HIS A 55 -3.04 -16.42 -10.65
N PRO A 56 -4.12 -15.73 -11.09
CA PRO A 56 -4.88 -16.10 -12.28
C PRO A 56 -4.17 -15.83 -13.60
N ALA A 57 -3.20 -14.91 -13.67
CA ALA A 57 -2.56 -14.53 -14.94
C ALA A 57 -1.91 -15.71 -15.69
N SER A 58 -1.54 -16.77 -14.97
CA SER A 58 -0.95 -17.96 -15.57
C SER A 58 -1.96 -18.95 -16.15
N SER A 59 -3.25 -18.77 -15.88
CA SER A 59 -4.32 -19.69 -16.24
C SER A 59 -4.50 -19.83 -17.74
N ARG A 60 -4.18 -18.78 -18.51
CA ARG A 60 -4.16 -18.78 -19.98
C ARG A 60 -3.25 -19.84 -20.61
N TRP A 61 -2.30 -20.37 -19.84
CA TRP A 61 -1.35 -21.40 -20.31
C TRP A 61 -1.78 -22.82 -19.95
N TYR A 62 -2.93 -23.01 -19.29
CA TYR A 62 -3.51 -24.33 -19.00
C TYR A 62 -4.60 -24.68 -20.01
N GLU A 63 -4.65 -25.95 -20.41
CA GLU A 63 -5.67 -26.45 -21.35
C GLU A 63 -7.09 -26.25 -20.80
N GLY A 64 -7.99 -25.71 -21.63
CA GLY A 64 -9.40 -25.50 -21.29
C GLY A 64 -9.73 -24.16 -20.61
N GLN A 65 -8.76 -23.27 -20.37
CA GLN A 65 -8.96 -21.94 -19.77
C GLN A 65 -8.56 -20.78 -20.69
N VAL A 66 -8.89 -20.91 -21.97
CA VAL A 66 -8.72 -19.86 -22.99
C VAL A 66 -9.85 -18.83 -22.79
N ASN A 67 -9.52 -17.55 -22.53
CA ASN A 67 -10.43 -16.40 -22.31
C ASN A 67 -10.83 -16.07 -20.86
N ILE A 68 -9.98 -16.33 -19.86
CA ILE A 68 -10.10 -15.64 -18.56
C ILE A 68 -9.18 -14.43 -18.65
N GLU A 69 -9.75 -13.23 -18.78
CA GLU A 69 -8.94 -12.01 -18.71
C GLU A 69 -8.27 -12.01 -17.32
N PRO A 70 -6.95 -11.79 -17.20
CA PRO A 70 -6.21 -11.90 -15.93
C PRO A 70 -6.67 -11.03 -14.76
N SER A 71 -7.78 -10.29 -14.89
CA SER A 71 -8.34 -9.36 -13.92
C SER A 71 -9.73 -9.78 -13.39
N ASP A 72 -10.18 -11.02 -13.64
CA ASP A 72 -11.56 -11.39 -13.31
C ASP A 72 -11.72 -11.56 -11.79
N THR A 73 -12.61 -10.74 -11.22
CA THR A 73 -12.92 -10.51 -9.80
C THR A 73 -13.36 -11.74 -8.99
N LEU A 74 -13.24 -12.94 -9.55
CA LEU A 74 -13.64 -14.20 -8.95
C LEU A 74 -12.44 -15.14 -8.81
N PRO A 75 -12.32 -15.88 -7.68
CA PRO A 75 -11.23 -16.81 -7.49
C PRO A 75 -11.31 -17.92 -8.54
N ILE A 76 -10.17 -18.24 -9.15
CA ILE A 76 -10.09 -19.40 -10.04
C ILE A 76 -10.34 -20.65 -9.23
N LYS A 77 -11.29 -21.47 -9.67
CA LYS A 77 -11.65 -22.75 -9.04
C LYS A 77 -10.58 -23.82 -9.28
N ARG A 78 -9.38 -23.60 -8.75
CA ARG A 78 -8.25 -24.53 -8.77
C ARG A 78 -7.61 -24.55 -7.39
N LYS A 79 -7.28 -25.74 -6.90
CA LYS A 79 -6.52 -25.88 -5.65
C LYS A 79 -5.20 -25.13 -5.80
N ARG A 80 -4.94 -24.20 -4.89
CA ARG A 80 -3.66 -23.52 -4.76
C ARG A 80 -2.79 -24.20 -3.72
N GLU A 81 -1.48 -24.18 -3.88
CA GLU A 81 -0.57 -24.72 -2.88
C GLU A 81 -0.27 -23.69 -1.79
N HIS A 82 0.17 -24.19 -0.64
CA HIS A 82 0.49 -23.37 0.53
C HIS A 82 1.90 -22.80 0.40
N PRO A 83 2.11 -21.50 0.68
CA PRO A 83 3.45 -20.99 0.95
C PRO A 83 4.06 -21.71 2.15
N ALA A 84 5.36 -21.98 2.09
CA ALA A 84 6.12 -22.40 3.26
C ALA A 84 6.23 -21.24 4.27
N LEU A 85 6.33 -20.01 3.77
CA LEU A 85 6.36 -18.81 4.60
C LEU A 85 5.48 -17.71 4.01
N TRP A 86 4.80 -16.98 4.89
CA TRP A 86 4.35 -15.63 4.63
C TRP A 86 5.28 -14.66 5.35
N LEU A 87 5.90 -13.76 4.58
CA LEU A 87 6.73 -12.70 5.14
C LEU A 87 5.82 -11.58 5.64
N PRO A 88 5.97 -11.13 6.90
CA PRO A 88 5.15 -10.04 7.43
C PRO A 88 5.22 -8.79 6.54
N TYR A 89 4.09 -8.17 6.27
CA TYR A 89 3.99 -6.98 5.41
C TYR A 89 4.91 -5.82 5.85
N GLN A 90 5.08 -5.65 7.17
CA GLN A 90 5.98 -4.64 7.72
C GLN A 90 7.45 -4.95 7.43
N TRP A 91 7.79 -6.22 7.20
CA TRP A 91 9.15 -6.67 6.92
C TRP A 91 9.42 -6.84 5.43
N SER A 92 8.45 -7.28 4.64
CA SER A 92 8.64 -7.42 3.20
C SER A 92 7.44 -6.94 2.39
N ARG A 93 7.72 -6.00 1.48
CA ARG A 93 6.74 -5.52 0.49
C ARG A 93 7.19 -5.78 -0.94
N SER A 94 8.48 -6.02 -1.13
CA SER A 94 9.05 -6.43 -2.41
C SER A 94 10.21 -7.39 -2.17
N THR A 95 9.93 -8.69 -2.24
CA THR A 95 10.90 -9.75 -1.90
C THR A 95 11.77 -10.06 -3.10
N GLY A 96 13.08 -10.10 -2.89
CA GLY A 96 14.09 -10.55 -3.85
C GLY A 96 14.35 -12.05 -3.77
N ASN A 97 15.58 -12.51 -4.06
CA ASN A 97 15.93 -13.94 -3.98
C ASN A 97 16.11 -14.48 -2.56
N VAL A 98 16.09 -15.81 -2.47
CA VAL A 98 16.35 -16.60 -1.26
C VAL A 98 17.56 -17.50 -1.48
N ILE A 99 18.49 -17.55 -0.53
CA ILE A 99 19.70 -18.39 -0.57
C ILE A 99 19.94 -19.06 0.78
N GLN A 100 20.59 -20.22 0.78
CA GLN A 100 21.01 -20.90 2.01
C GLN A 100 22.38 -20.38 2.46
N ASP A 101 22.54 -20.11 3.75
CA ASP A 101 23.83 -19.87 4.40
C ASP A 101 24.59 -21.19 4.56
N LYS A 102 25.81 -21.24 4.02
CA LYS A 102 26.75 -22.37 4.12
C LYS A 102 28.13 -21.92 4.57
N THR A 103 28.17 -20.81 5.29
CA THR A 103 29.42 -20.12 5.65
C THR A 103 30.04 -20.63 6.95
N GLY A 104 29.36 -21.50 7.70
CA GLY A 104 29.79 -21.96 9.02
C GLY A 104 29.62 -20.93 10.14
N GLY A 105 28.84 -19.88 9.90
CA GLY A 105 28.51 -18.85 10.88
C GLY A 105 27.44 -19.30 11.90
N PRO A 106 26.96 -18.39 12.77
CA PRO A 106 25.95 -18.69 13.80
C PRO A 106 24.63 -19.25 13.24
N PHE A 107 24.32 -18.94 11.98
CA PHE A 107 23.08 -19.26 11.28
C PHE A 107 23.31 -20.20 10.09
N ASP A 108 24.43 -20.95 10.09
CA ASP A 108 24.72 -21.95 9.08
C ASP A 108 23.55 -22.93 8.88
N GLY A 109 23.20 -23.20 7.63
CA GLY A 109 22.05 -24.02 7.22
C GLY A 109 20.75 -23.26 7.02
N GLN A 110 20.61 -22.05 7.56
CA GLN A 110 19.41 -21.22 7.44
C GLN A 110 19.36 -20.46 6.12
N TYR A 111 18.23 -19.81 5.85
CA TYR A 111 18.00 -19.13 4.58
C TYR A 111 17.97 -17.62 4.77
N PHE A 112 18.57 -16.89 3.83
CA PHE A 112 18.56 -15.44 3.78
C PHE A 112 17.72 -15.01 2.58
N ILE A 113 16.92 -13.96 2.76
CA ILE A 113 15.96 -13.47 1.76
C ILE A 113 16.19 -11.97 1.55
N ALA A 114 16.43 -11.55 0.31
CA ALA A 114 16.57 -10.14 -0.04
C ALA A 114 15.23 -9.41 0.04
N GLU A 115 15.24 -8.15 0.45
CA GLU A 115 14.06 -7.31 0.50
C GLU A 115 14.37 -5.88 0.02
N LEU A 116 13.63 -5.46 -0.99
CA LEU A 116 13.90 -4.24 -1.75
C LEU A 116 13.29 -3.01 -1.12
N THR A 117 12.04 -3.07 -0.66
CA THR A 117 11.27 -1.86 -0.31
C THR A 117 11.76 -1.24 0.99
N ASN A 118 11.92 -2.05 2.04
CA ASN A 118 12.43 -1.64 3.34
C ASN A 118 13.97 -1.70 3.40
N GLY A 119 14.60 -2.22 2.34
CA GLY A 119 16.04 -2.25 2.13
C GLY A 119 16.76 -3.09 3.17
N GLN A 120 16.33 -4.34 3.29
CA GLN A 120 16.79 -5.24 4.33
C GLN A 120 17.05 -6.65 3.79
N VAL A 121 17.63 -7.48 4.64
CA VAL A 121 17.75 -8.92 4.45
C VAL A 121 17.03 -9.59 5.61
N LEU A 122 16.16 -10.53 5.28
CA LEU A 122 15.48 -11.39 6.24
C LEU A 122 16.22 -12.72 6.38
N ARG A 123 15.98 -13.41 7.48
CA ARG A 123 16.42 -14.78 7.71
C ARG A 123 15.21 -15.67 7.91
N ALA A 124 15.29 -16.90 7.44
CA ALA A 124 14.24 -17.89 7.52
C ALA A 124 14.82 -19.25 7.92
N ASP A 125 14.02 -20.03 8.63
CA ASP A 125 14.30 -21.41 9.00
C ASP A 125 13.05 -22.24 8.73
N PHE A 126 13.22 -23.39 8.08
CA PHE A 126 12.12 -24.23 7.64
C PHE A 126 12.11 -25.55 8.39
N GLU A 127 10.91 -26.06 8.64
CA GLU A 127 10.68 -27.38 9.20
C GLU A 127 9.53 -28.09 8.49
N GLU A 128 9.44 -29.41 8.67
CA GLU A 128 8.32 -30.21 8.17
C GLU A 128 7.47 -30.72 9.32
N ILE A 129 6.20 -30.32 9.36
CA ILE A 129 5.20 -30.81 10.30
C ILE A 129 4.25 -31.75 9.54
N ASP A 130 4.35 -33.06 9.82
CA ASP A 130 3.60 -34.11 9.13
C ASP A 130 3.67 -34.01 7.60
N GLY A 131 4.87 -33.75 7.07
CA GLY A 131 5.15 -33.63 5.64
C GLY A 131 4.77 -32.28 5.01
N VAL A 132 4.31 -31.31 5.80
CA VAL A 132 4.03 -29.94 5.34
C VAL A 132 5.21 -29.04 5.68
N LEU A 133 5.84 -28.48 4.66
CA LEU A 133 6.89 -27.48 4.82
C LEU A 133 6.30 -26.16 5.31
N GLN A 134 6.82 -25.65 6.42
CA GLN A 134 6.48 -24.35 6.98
C GLN A 134 7.66 -23.81 7.80
N GLY A 135 7.52 -22.69 8.50
CA GLY A 135 8.60 -22.25 9.39
C GLY A 135 8.53 -20.82 9.89
N ALA A 136 9.72 -20.35 10.29
CA ALA A 136 9.93 -19.08 10.96
C ALA A 136 10.74 -18.10 10.11
N CYS A 137 10.53 -16.81 10.37
CA CYS A 137 11.22 -15.69 9.73
C CYS A 137 11.59 -14.63 10.77
N TRP A 138 12.74 -13.99 10.55
CA TRP A 138 13.28 -12.89 11.34
C TRP A 138 13.84 -11.80 10.42
N GLN A 139 13.98 -10.58 10.93
CA GLN A 139 14.90 -9.63 10.32
C GLN A 139 16.35 -10.09 10.55
N ALA A 140 17.24 -9.89 9.58
CA ALA A 140 18.66 -10.21 9.71
C ALA A 140 19.52 -8.95 9.65
N HIS A 141 19.34 -8.15 8.60
CA HIS A 141 20.10 -6.92 8.38
C HIS A 141 19.19 -5.83 7.85
N GLN A 142 19.12 -4.70 8.54
CA GLN A 142 18.33 -3.53 8.12
C GLN A 142 19.24 -2.51 7.42
N ARG A 143 18.64 -1.60 6.65
CA ARG A 143 19.34 -0.47 6.00
C ARG A 143 20.49 -0.88 5.06
N VAL A 144 20.35 -2.03 4.41
CA VAL A 144 21.28 -2.49 3.37
C VAL A 144 21.17 -1.64 2.10
N GLY A 145 20.01 -1.01 1.87
CA GLY A 145 19.63 -0.40 0.59
C GLY A 145 18.67 -1.31 -0.16
N SER A 146 18.22 -0.93 -1.36
CA SER A 146 17.16 -1.62 -2.13
C SER A 146 17.59 -3.01 -2.64
N ALA A 147 17.86 -3.95 -1.73
CA ALA A 147 18.45 -5.25 -1.99
C ALA A 147 17.46 -6.15 -2.73
N TYR A 148 17.87 -6.63 -3.90
CA TYR A 148 17.03 -7.45 -4.76
C TYR A 148 17.62 -8.83 -5.00
N HIS A 149 18.94 -8.92 -5.06
CA HIS A 149 19.64 -10.19 -5.19
C HIS A 149 20.78 -10.26 -4.18
N ILE A 150 20.83 -11.33 -3.39
CA ILE A 150 21.91 -11.63 -2.46
C ILE A 150 22.64 -12.91 -2.84
N GLU A 151 23.92 -13.01 -2.47
CA GLU A 151 24.77 -14.19 -2.67
C GLU A 151 25.89 -14.22 -1.63
N PHE A 152 26.24 -15.41 -1.12
CA PHE A 152 27.41 -15.56 -0.25
C PHE A 152 28.67 -15.76 -1.08
N GLY A 153 29.67 -14.92 -0.85
CA GLY A 153 31.00 -15.07 -1.44
C GLY A 153 31.80 -16.21 -0.81
N PRO A 154 32.92 -16.64 -1.44
CA PRO A 154 33.76 -17.72 -0.93
C PRO A 154 34.38 -17.48 0.46
N ASP A 155 34.44 -16.22 0.93
CA ASP A 155 34.94 -15.85 2.26
C ASP A 155 33.82 -15.70 3.30
N GLY A 156 32.59 -16.07 2.96
CA GLY A 156 31.40 -15.93 3.79
C GLY A 156 30.80 -14.53 3.84
N THR A 157 31.32 -13.57 3.06
CA THR A 157 30.70 -12.24 2.93
C THR A 157 29.40 -12.34 2.13
N LEU A 158 28.31 -11.81 2.67
CA LEU A 158 27.05 -11.66 1.93
C LEU A 158 27.13 -10.42 1.03
N TYR A 159 26.93 -10.59 -0.27
CA TYR A 159 26.82 -9.48 -1.23
C TYR A 159 25.36 -9.23 -1.53
N ALA A 160 24.94 -7.96 -1.54
CA ALA A 160 23.58 -7.54 -1.89
C ALA A 160 23.61 -6.59 -3.09
N GLY A 161 23.16 -7.08 -4.24
CA GLY A 161 22.89 -6.26 -5.42
C GLY A 161 21.57 -5.51 -5.28
N MET A 162 21.59 -4.22 -5.58
CA MET A 162 20.45 -3.34 -5.33
C MET A 162 19.86 -2.76 -6.61
N THR A 163 18.53 -2.63 -6.61
CA THR A 163 17.81 -1.81 -7.57
C THR A 163 16.46 -1.38 -6.99
N ASN A 164 16.05 -0.14 -7.27
CA ASN A 164 14.69 0.37 -7.08
C ASN A 164 14.07 0.82 -8.42
N ARG A 165 14.53 0.23 -9.54
CA ARG A 165 13.95 0.52 -10.86
C ARG A 165 12.68 -0.30 -11.01
N GLY A 166 11.58 0.35 -11.35
CA GLY A 166 10.26 -0.27 -11.52
C GLY A 166 9.44 -0.38 -10.22
N TRP A 167 10.07 -0.31 -9.05
CA TRP A 167 9.40 -0.25 -7.75
C TRP A 167 10.22 0.58 -6.76
N GLY A 168 9.58 1.39 -5.92
CA GLY A 168 10.27 2.19 -4.91
C GLY A 168 10.99 1.33 -3.86
N GLY A 169 12.02 1.88 -3.22
CA GLY A 169 12.75 1.19 -2.16
C GLY A 169 13.72 2.09 -1.41
N LEU A 170 14.18 1.62 -0.25
CA LEU A 170 15.07 2.35 0.62
C LEU A 170 16.42 2.64 -0.06
N ALA A 171 16.91 3.88 0.06
CA ALA A 171 18.22 4.25 -0.44
C ALA A 171 19.37 3.52 0.32
N PRO A 172 20.49 3.19 -0.34
CA PRO A 172 20.78 3.43 -1.75
C PRO A 172 19.91 2.56 -2.69
N GLY A 173 19.36 3.20 -3.73
CA GLY A 173 18.44 2.57 -4.68
C GLY A 173 19.13 1.73 -5.75
N SER A 174 20.46 1.76 -5.85
CA SER A 174 21.22 0.91 -6.78
C SER A 174 22.67 0.76 -6.32
N GLY A 175 23.33 -0.32 -6.74
CA GLY A 175 24.71 -0.60 -6.40
C GLY A 175 24.88 -2.00 -5.80
N VAL A 176 25.97 -2.18 -5.03
CA VAL A 176 26.27 -3.43 -4.34
C VAL A 176 26.72 -3.11 -2.92
N ALA A 177 26.11 -3.75 -1.92
CA ALA A 177 26.57 -3.76 -0.54
C ALA A 177 27.27 -5.09 -0.22
N ARG A 178 28.11 -5.05 0.80
CA ARG A 178 28.71 -6.23 1.41
C ARG A 178 28.37 -6.22 2.89
N VAL A 179 27.90 -7.35 3.41
CA VAL A 179 27.67 -7.60 4.82
C VAL A 179 28.62 -8.72 5.24
N LYS A 180 29.54 -8.39 6.14
CA LYS A 180 30.60 -9.32 6.57
C LYS A 180 30.43 -9.62 8.05
N PHE A 181 30.38 -10.90 8.38
CA PHE A 181 30.39 -11.35 9.76
C PHE A 181 31.70 -10.91 10.45
N ASN A 182 31.59 -10.31 11.63
CA ASN A 182 32.73 -9.79 12.38
C ASN A 182 33.45 -10.87 13.22
N GLY A 183 32.91 -12.09 13.27
CA GLY A 183 33.42 -13.19 14.08
C GLY A 183 32.79 -13.30 15.48
N GLU A 184 31.92 -12.38 15.86
CA GLU A 184 31.25 -12.38 17.17
C GLU A 184 29.81 -12.86 17.04
N THR A 185 29.48 -13.97 17.71
CA THR A 185 28.10 -14.48 17.72
C THR A 185 27.22 -13.54 18.56
N PRO A 186 26.14 -12.96 18.00
CA PRO A 186 25.18 -12.17 18.79
C PRO A 186 24.31 -13.09 19.65
N LEU A 187 23.62 -12.56 20.67
CA LEU A 187 22.45 -13.23 21.22
C LEU A 187 21.29 -13.02 20.24
N ASP A 188 20.78 -14.09 19.66
CA ASP A 188 19.65 -14.08 18.74
C ASP A 188 18.84 -15.38 18.86
N MET A 189 17.61 -15.37 18.37
CA MET A 189 16.80 -16.58 18.19
C MET A 189 17.37 -17.38 17.03
N LYS A 190 17.91 -18.55 17.30
CA LYS A 190 18.46 -19.45 16.29
C LYS A 190 17.33 -20.16 15.54
N THR A 191 16.53 -20.97 16.22
CA THR A 191 15.43 -21.76 15.61
C THR A 191 14.12 -21.52 16.36
N THR A 192 13.00 -21.80 15.69
CA THR A 192 11.67 -21.83 16.31
C THR A 192 10.93 -23.04 15.79
N HIS A 193 10.72 -24.03 16.66
CA HIS A 193 10.07 -25.29 16.36
C HIS A 193 8.64 -25.29 16.92
N LEU A 194 7.67 -25.63 16.08
CA LEU A 194 6.27 -25.73 16.50
C LEU A 194 6.01 -27.01 17.31
N LEU A 195 5.39 -26.85 18.48
CA LEU A 195 4.91 -27.93 19.35
C LEU A 195 3.38 -28.09 19.22
N GLU A 196 2.83 -29.10 19.90
CA GLU A 196 1.36 -29.33 19.94
C GLU A 196 0.59 -28.16 20.58
N ASP A 197 1.22 -27.46 21.53
CA ASP A 197 0.60 -26.41 22.36
C ASP A 197 1.47 -25.16 22.48
N GLY A 198 2.41 -24.93 21.55
CA GLY A 198 3.38 -23.88 21.74
C GLY A 198 4.55 -23.88 20.76
N PHE A 199 5.66 -23.29 21.21
CA PHE A 199 6.92 -23.24 20.47
C PHE A 199 8.11 -23.59 21.36
N GLU A 200 9.13 -24.18 20.74
CA GLU A 200 10.48 -24.24 21.29
C GLU A 200 11.38 -23.26 20.53
N ILE A 201 11.95 -22.28 21.22
CA ILE A 201 12.89 -21.31 20.64
C ILE A 201 14.29 -21.61 21.17
N THR A 202 15.22 -21.95 20.28
CA THR A 202 16.64 -22.11 20.63
C THR A 202 17.38 -20.80 20.37
N PHE A 203 18.30 -20.42 21.26
CA PHE A 203 19.10 -19.20 21.17
C PHE A 203 20.55 -19.51 20.79
N THR A 204 21.24 -18.53 20.18
CA THR A 204 22.67 -18.61 19.89
C THR A 204 23.56 -18.48 21.13
N LYS A 205 23.01 -17.99 22.25
CA LYS A 205 23.67 -17.87 23.56
C LYS A 205 22.70 -18.22 24.68
N ALA A 206 23.25 -18.73 25.79
CA ALA A 206 22.47 -19.05 26.98
C ALA A 206 21.87 -17.78 27.62
N LEU A 207 20.56 -17.77 27.81
CA LEU A 207 19.86 -16.73 28.55
C LEU A 207 20.10 -16.86 30.06
N SER A 208 20.15 -15.71 30.74
CA SER A 208 20.30 -15.63 32.20
C SER A 208 19.00 -15.92 32.96
N LYS A 209 17.85 -15.77 32.29
CA LYS A 209 16.50 -15.98 32.82
C LYS A 209 15.50 -16.17 31.67
N ALA A 210 14.34 -16.73 31.96
CA ALA A 210 13.26 -16.85 30.98
C ALA A 210 12.86 -15.46 30.45
N PRO A 211 12.68 -15.30 29.13
CA PRO A 211 12.20 -14.06 28.54
C PRO A 211 10.72 -13.85 28.86
N THR A 212 10.28 -12.60 28.75
CA THR A 212 8.83 -12.30 28.69
C THR A 212 8.38 -12.43 27.24
N VAL A 213 7.27 -13.11 27.00
CA VAL A 213 6.75 -13.32 25.65
C VAL A 213 5.37 -12.68 25.53
N SER A 214 5.14 -11.96 24.45
CA SER A 214 3.83 -11.51 23.99
C SER A 214 3.71 -11.77 22.50
N GLY A 215 2.51 -11.62 21.93
CA GLY A 215 2.36 -11.78 20.50
C GLY A 215 0.91 -11.83 20.04
N GLN A 216 0.76 -11.95 18.73
CA GLN A 216 -0.54 -12.01 18.07
C GLN A 216 -0.53 -13.08 16.98
N LYS A 217 -1.71 -13.64 16.71
CA LYS A 217 -1.97 -14.44 15.51
C LYS A 217 -2.94 -13.71 14.60
N TYR A 218 -2.82 -13.94 13.31
CA TYR A 218 -3.67 -13.33 12.29
C TYR A 218 -3.69 -14.16 11.01
N ASP A 219 -4.62 -13.86 10.12
CA ASP A 219 -4.69 -14.42 8.78
C ASP A 219 -4.83 -13.31 7.73
N TYR A 220 -5.07 -13.69 6.47
CA TYR A 220 -5.20 -12.78 5.34
C TYR A 220 -6.41 -13.12 4.49
N ASN A 221 -6.83 -12.19 3.64
CA ASN A 221 -7.80 -12.44 2.59
C ASN A 221 -7.09 -12.86 1.29
N TYR A 222 -7.64 -13.84 0.60
CA TYR A 222 -7.29 -14.18 -0.77
C TYR A 222 -8.31 -13.56 -1.73
N TRP A 223 -7.91 -12.47 -2.38
CA TRP A 223 -8.77 -11.64 -3.22
C TRP A 223 -7.99 -10.91 -4.32
N TRP A 224 -8.68 -10.24 -5.24
CA TRP A 224 -8.05 -9.49 -6.33
C TRP A 224 -7.55 -8.09 -5.92
N GLU A 225 -7.85 -7.60 -4.72
CA GLU A 225 -7.32 -6.32 -4.23
C GLU A 225 -5.81 -6.42 -3.97
N TYR A 226 -5.09 -5.30 -4.11
CA TYR A 226 -3.63 -5.26 -4.03
C TYR A 226 -3.16 -5.55 -2.60
N GLY A 227 -2.74 -6.79 -2.35
CA GLY A 227 -2.34 -7.28 -1.04
C GLY A 227 -3.53 -7.42 -0.09
N SER A 228 -3.28 -7.89 1.13
CA SER A 228 -4.28 -8.00 2.19
C SER A 228 -3.70 -7.43 3.49
N PRO A 229 -4.41 -6.51 4.18
CA PRO A 229 -4.09 -6.23 5.56
C PRO A 229 -4.28 -7.49 6.41
N GLN A 230 -3.63 -7.54 7.57
CA GLN A 230 -3.87 -8.59 8.57
C GLN A 230 -5.35 -8.62 8.95
N GLN A 231 -5.93 -9.82 8.98
CA GLN A 231 -7.31 -10.08 9.35
C GLN A 231 -7.35 -10.94 10.61
N HIS A 232 -8.48 -10.87 11.33
CA HIS A 232 -8.74 -11.68 12.53
C HIS A 232 -7.54 -11.69 13.50
N ILE A 233 -7.04 -10.49 13.82
CA ILE A 233 -5.93 -10.31 14.74
C ILE A 233 -6.41 -10.66 16.15
N GLU A 234 -5.73 -11.60 16.78
CA GLU A 234 -6.01 -12.08 18.12
C GLU A 234 -4.71 -12.12 18.94
N ASP A 235 -4.78 -11.65 20.18
CA ASP A 235 -3.65 -11.78 21.12
C ASP A 235 -3.44 -13.26 21.49
N LEU A 236 -2.16 -13.63 21.66
CA LEU A 236 -1.80 -14.99 22.06
C LEU A 236 -2.03 -15.20 23.55
N ALA A 237 -2.71 -16.30 23.90
CA ALA A 237 -2.95 -16.73 25.27
C ALA A 237 -1.74 -17.49 25.81
N ILE A 238 -0.65 -16.77 26.09
CA ILE A 238 0.59 -17.33 26.61
C ILE A 238 0.39 -17.69 28.09
N SER A 239 0.47 -18.98 28.40
CA SER A 239 0.23 -19.49 29.76
C SER A 239 1.52 -19.81 30.51
N ASN A 240 2.61 -20.11 29.80
CA ASN A 240 3.88 -20.47 30.42
C ASN A 240 5.09 -20.20 29.52
N VAL A 241 6.23 -19.88 30.14
CA VAL A 241 7.54 -19.78 29.48
C VAL A 241 8.58 -20.46 30.38
N LEU A 242 9.12 -21.58 29.91
CA LEU A 242 10.15 -22.34 30.62
C LEU A 242 11.47 -22.24 29.90
N LEU A 243 12.53 -21.88 30.63
CA LEU A 243 13.89 -21.89 30.11
C LEU A 243 14.59 -23.19 30.52
N SER A 244 15.29 -23.82 29.59
CA SER A 244 16.13 -25.00 29.83
C SER A 244 17.24 -24.71 30.84
N GLU A 245 17.77 -25.76 31.48
CA GLU A 245 18.83 -25.62 32.49
C GLU A 245 20.11 -24.98 31.93
N ASP A 246 20.42 -25.21 30.66
CA ASP A 246 21.57 -24.61 29.96
C ASP A 246 21.28 -23.19 29.43
N GLY A 247 20.04 -22.70 29.58
CA GLY A 247 19.61 -21.39 29.12
C GLY A 247 19.49 -21.25 27.60
N LEU A 248 19.69 -22.31 26.82
CA LEU A 248 19.73 -22.23 25.35
C LEU A 248 18.36 -22.37 24.70
N THR A 249 17.35 -22.86 25.42
CA THR A 249 16.05 -23.20 24.83
C THR A 249 14.92 -22.69 25.72
N ALA A 250 14.01 -21.90 25.15
CA ALA A 250 12.77 -21.51 25.80
C ALA A 250 11.58 -22.28 25.20
N THR A 251 10.84 -22.98 26.03
CA THR A 251 9.56 -23.62 25.69
C THR A 251 8.42 -22.70 26.11
N ILE A 252 7.60 -22.30 25.14
CA ILE A 252 6.51 -21.33 25.31
C ILE A 252 5.20 -22.07 25.09
N THR A 253 4.33 -22.12 26.09
CA THR A 253 2.98 -22.71 25.99
C THR A 253 1.97 -21.62 25.64
N ILE A 254 1.15 -21.87 24.61
CA ILE A 254 0.17 -20.94 24.05
C ILE A 254 -1.14 -21.67 23.81
N GLU A 255 -2.19 -21.32 24.55
CA GLU A 255 -3.43 -22.12 24.61
C GLU A 255 -4.31 -21.99 23.35
N ASN A 256 -4.17 -20.91 22.58
CA ASN A 256 -5.03 -20.57 21.44
C ASN A 256 -4.32 -20.66 20.08
N LEU A 257 -3.26 -21.46 19.94
CA LEU A 257 -2.64 -21.73 18.64
C LEU A 257 -3.53 -22.59 17.74
N GLU A 258 -3.51 -22.29 16.44
CA GLU A 258 -4.25 -23.03 15.43
C GLU A 258 -3.60 -22.92 14.06
N ALA A 259 -3.91 -23.87 13.18
CA ALA A 259 -3.46 -23.85 11.79
C ALA A 259 -4.15 -22.75 10.97
N GLY A 260 -3.51 -22.37 9.87
CA GLY A 260 -3.99 -21.33 8.97
C GLY A 260 -3.86 -19.92 9.55
N LYS A 261 -2.82 -19.69 10.35
CA LYS A 261 -2.46 -18.39 10.94
C LYS A 261 -0.98 -18.11 10.75
N CYS A 262 -0.64 -16.83 10.63
CA CYS A 262 0.69 -16.35 10.97
C CYS A 262 0.72 -15.98 12.45
N VAL A 263 1.82 -16.25 13.12
CA VAL A 263 2.05 -15.92 14.54
C VAL A 263 3.24 -14.99 14.63
N MET A 264 3.06 -13.80 15.21
CA MET A 264 4.14 -12.88 15.56
C MET A 264 4.38 -12.94 17.06
N LEU A 265 5.57 -13.38 17.48
CA LEU A 265 6.01 -13.35 18.88
C LEU A 265 7.01 -12.23 19.10
N THR A 266 6.91 -11.57 20.24
CA THR A 266 7.87 -10.57 20.73
C THR A 266 8.45 -11.05 22.06
N LEU A 267 9.78 -11.12 22.14
CA LEU A 267 10.54 -11.53 23.32
C LEU A 267 11.16 -10.31 24.00
N GLY A 268 10.56 -9.92 25.12
CA GLY A 268 11.13 -8.92 26.02
C GLY A 268 12.07 -9.53 27.06
N ASN A 269 12.92 -8.69 27.67
CA ASN A 269 13.79 -9.06 28.80
C ASN A 269 14.73 -10.26 28.56
N ALA A 270 15.03 -10.58 27.29
CA ALA A 270 15.97 -11.62 26.91
C ALA A 270 17.41 -11.07 27.00
N THR A 271 18.19 -11.60 27.94
CA THR A 271 19.59 -11.21 28.15
C THR A 271 20.43 -12.44 28.43
N ALA A 272 21.55 -12.56 27.74
CA ALA A 272 22.48 -13.67 27.88
C ALA A 272 23.25 -13.61 29.21
N THR A 273 23.86 -14.73 29.62
CA THR A 273 24.72 -14.80 30.81
C THR A 273 25.95 -13.87 30.75
N ASP A 274 26.39 -13.51 29.53
CA ASP A 274 27.48 -12.56 29.30
C ASP A 274 27.02 -11.08 29.28
N GLY A 275 25.72 -10.82 29.47
CA GLY A 275 25.11 -9.49 29.47
C GLY A 275 24.68 -8.98 28.09
N SER A 276 24.89 -9.75 27.01
CA SER A 276 24.40 -9.35 25.68
C SER A 276 22.87 -9.39 25.60
N VAL A 277 22.29 -8.39 24.93
CA VAL A 277 20.85 -8.28 24.70
C VAL A 277 20.46 -8.94 23.38
N LEU A 278 19.21 -9.39 23.31
CA LEU A 278 18.67 -10.02 22.12
C LEU A 278 18.68 -9.04 20.93
N LEU A 279 19.28 -9.47 19.82
CA LEU A 279 19.48 -8.62 18.63
C LEU A 279 18.16 -8.38 17.87
N ASN A 280 17.40 -9.45 17.63
CA ASN A 280 16.08 -9.39 17.00
C ASN A 280 15.08 -9.94 18.01
N ASP A 281 14.18 -9.09 18.49
CA ASP A 281 13.22 -9.43 19.54
C ASP A 281 11.91 -10.04 19.00
N GLN A 282 11.73 -10.07 17.68
CA GLN A 282 10.53 -10.59 17.03
C GLN A 282 10.81 -11.79 16.14
N VAL A 283 9.87 -12.74 16.12
CA VAL A 283 9.82 -13.87 15.20
C VAL A 283 8.42 -14.01 14.62
N SER A 284 8.34 -14.21 13.30
CA SER A 284 7.11 -14.55 12.61
C SER A 284 7.13 -16.01 12.21
N TYR A 285 6.09 -16.77 12.54
CA TYR A 285 5.94 -18.17 12.17
C TYR A 285 4.68 -18.36 11.31
N THR A 286 4.79 -19.14 10.22
CA THR A 286 3.65 -19.53 9.39
C THR A 286 3.15 -20.91 9.80
N ILE A 287 1.94 -21.01 10.37
CA ILE A 287 1.34 -22.31 10.71
C ILE A 287 0.37 -22.71 9.61
N ASN A 288 0.81 -23.55 8.67
CA ASN A 288 -0.11 -24.19 7.72
C ASN A 288 -0.81 -25.39 8.36
N LYS A 289 -0.10 -26.12 9.23
CA LYS A 289 -0.58 -27.31 9.91
C LYS A 289 -0.01 -27.37 11.33
N MET A 290 -0.86 -27.73 12.29
CA MET A 290 -0.45 -28.13 13.64
C MET A 290 -0.05 -29.61 13.64
N PRO A 291 0.84 -30.08 14.54
CA PRO A 291 1.13 -31.51 14.69
C PRO A 291 -0.16 -32.33 14.87
N GLY A 292 -0.37 -33.34 14.02
CA GLY A 292 -1.59 -34.16 14.02
C GLY A 292 -2.87 -33.46 13.54
N GLY A 293 -2.79 -32.19 13.13
CA GLY A 293 -3.93 -31.37 12.72
C GLY A 293 -4.24 -31.42 11.22
N GLU A 294 -5.14 -30.55 10.79
CA GLU A 294 -5.48 -30.37 9.38
C GLU A 294 -4.61 -29.30 8.72
N LEU A 295 -4.43 -29.42 7.41
CA LEU A 295 -3.79 -28.40 6.59
C LEU A 295 -4.79 -27.28 6.28
N VAL A 296 -4.48 -26.04 6.68
CA VAL A 296 -5.38 -24.90 6.59
C VAL A 296 -4.68 -23.71 5.93
N TYR A 297 -5.33 -23.06 4.96
CA TYR A 297 -4.75 -21.89 4.31
C TYR A 297 -4.68 -20.71 5.27
N VAL A 298 -3.55 -20.01 5.31
CA VAL A 298 -3.43 -18.72 6.02
C VAL A 298 -4.22 -17.64 5.28
N ALA A 299 -4.01 -17.46 3.97
CA ALA A 299 -4.87 -16.57 3.19
C ALA A 299 -6.22 -17.26 2.93
N LYS A 300 -7.33 -16.73 3.46
CA LYS A 300 -8.67 -17.32 3.40
C LYS A 300 -9.40 -16.90 2.13
N GLU A 301 -10.11 -17.84 1.51
CA GLU A 301 -11.08 -17.45 0.48
C GLU A 301 -12.20 -16.66 1.14
N VAL A 302 -12.41 -15.45 0.66
CA VAL A 302 -13.48 -14.56 1.12
C VAL A 302 -14.32 -14.13 -0.07
N ALA A 303 -15.49 -13.55 0.21
CA ALA A 303 -16.21 -12.84 -0.84
C ALA A 303 -15.25 -11.79 -1.44
N PRO A 304 -15.12 -11.72 -2.78
CA PRO A 304 -14.29 -10.71 -3.40
C PRO A 304 -14.68 -9.33 -2.84
N PRO A 305 -13.70 -8.46 -2.56
CA PRO A 305 -14.01 -7.08 -2.30
C PRO A 305 -14.80 -6.56 -3.50
N ILE A 306 -15.63 -5.56 -3.23
CA ILE A 306 -16.31 -4.79 -4.26
C ILE A 306 -15.23 -4.28 -5.22
N GLU A 307 -15.38 -4.51 -6.53
CA GLU A 307 -14.37 -4.19 -7.56
C GLU A 307 -13.72 -2.82 -7.30
N ARG A 308 -12.41 -2.66 -7.55
CA ARG A 308 -11.73 -1.38 -7.33
C ARG A 308 -12.34 -0.41 -8.33
N GLY A 309 -13.08 0.56 -7.80
CA GLY A 309 -13.91 1.44 -8.61
C GLY A 309 -15.40 1.10 -8.65
N GLU A 310 -15.91 0.03 -8.05
CA GLU A 310 -17.37 -0.05 -7.83
C GLU A 310 -17.85 0.99 -6.81
N GLN A 311 -16.94 1.54 -5.99
CA GLN A 311 -17.18 2.69 -5.13
C GLN A 311 -16.28 3.86 -5.50
N VAL A 312 -16.75 5.07 -5.19
CA VAL A 312 -15.94 6.28 -5.24
C VAL A 312 -15.16 6.32 -3.94
N GLU A 313 -13.88 5.96 -4.00
CA GLU A 313 -12.97 6.03 -2.84
C GLU A 313 -12.85 7.47 -2.31
N GLY A 314 -13.02 8.48 -3.17
CA GLY A 314 -13.17 9.86 -2.72
C GLY A 314 -11.86 10.56 -2.35
N TRP A 315 -10.69 9.97 -2.62
CA TRP A 315 -9.40 10.63 -2.47
C TRP A 315 -9.19 11.68 -3.56
N LEU A 316 -8.57 12.81 -3.20
CA LEU A 316 -8.01 13.79 -4.11
C LEU A 316 -6.50 13.86 -3.90
N TYR A 317 -5.73 13.69 -4.97
CA TYR A 317 -4.26 13.73 -4.97
C TYR A 317 -3.80 15.18 -5.20
N LEU A 318 -3.26 15.81 -4.16
CA LEU A 318 -3.03 17.26 -4.15
C LEU A 318 -1.65 17.68 -4.63
N THR A 319 -0.72 16.73 -4.83
CA THR A 319 0.69 17.01 -5.11
C THR A 319 1.23 16.23 -6.32
N TRP A 320 0.36 15.70 -7.17
CA TRP A 320 0.74 14.92 -8.34
C TRP A 320 0.71 15.80 -9.60
N LEU A 321 1.71 15.65 -10.48
CA LEU A 321 2.03 16.60 -11.55
C LEU A 321 2.35 18.00 -11.03
N ASP A 322 1.46 18.98 -11.14
CA ASP A 322 1.68 20.30 -10.55
C ASP A 322 1.39 20.26 -9.04
N ALA A 323 2.46 20.21 -8.25
CA ALA A 323 2.38 20.13 -6.80
C ALA A 323 1.92 21.43 -6.11
N PHE A 324 1.76 22.53 -6.86
CA PHE A 324 1.41 23.85 -6.32
C PHE A 324 0.04 24.37 -6.78
N ASP A 325 -0.57 23.82 -7.83
CA ASP A 325 -1.86 24.29 -8.39
C ASP A 325 -2.98 24.42 -7.33
N MET A 326 -3.05 23.45 -6.42
CA MET A 326 -4.08 23.45 -5.37
C MET A 326 -3.65 24.16 -4.08
N TRP A 327 -2.52 24.87 -4.07
CA TRP A 327 -1.88 25.39 -2.87
C TRP A 327 -1.51 26.88 -2.99
N SER A 328 -1.71 27.61 -1.91
CA SER A 328 -1.04 28.88 -1.65
C SER A 328 0.30 28.56 -0.99
N ASN A 329 1.38 28.79 -1.73
CA ASN A 329 2.75 28.50 -1.30
C ASN A 329 3.43 29.74 -0.71
N ASP A 330 4.10 29.57 0.43
CA ASP A 330 4.89 30.57 1.15
C ASP A 330 6.25 29.96 1.53
N GLY A 331 7.11 29.80 0.51
CA GLY A 331 8.51 29.37 0.66
C GLY A 331 8.80 27.88 0.40
N VAL A 332 7.79 27.02 0.33
CA VAL A 332 8.02 25.58 0.11
C VAL A 332 8.59 25.32 -1.29
N ALA A 333 9.68 24.58 -1.36
CA ALA A 333 10.37 24.25 -2.61
C ALA A 333 10.05 22.82 -3.06
N LEU A 334 9.90 22.61 -4.38
CA LEU A 334 9.87 21.27 -4.98
C LEU A 334 11.29 20.87 -5.36
N CYS A 335 11.86 19.87 -4.69
CA CYS A 335 13.24 19.44 -4.87
C CYS A 335 13.45 17.98 -4.44
N ASN A 336 14.62 17.42 -4.69
CA ASN A 336 15.03 16.18 -4.01
C ASN A 336 15.62 16.56 -2.65
N ALA A 337 15.30 15.78 -1.62
CA ALA A 337 15.76 16.02 -0.24
C ALA A 337 16.35 14.74 0.35
N GLU A 338 17.53 14.88 0.95
CA GLU A 338 18.18 13.85 1.75
C GLU A 338 18.65 14.47 3.07
N LEU A 339 18.65 13.69 4.16
CA LEU A 339 19.20 14.15 5.43
C LEU A 339 20.68 14.49 5.26
N ASP A 340 21.09 15.68 5.73
CA ASP A 340 22.51 15.98 5.76
C ASP A 340 23.18 15.20 6.91
N ILE A 341 24.04 14.25 6.55
CA ILE A 341 24.76 13.42 7.53
C ILE A 341 25.78 14.24 8.33
N GLU A 342 26.26 15.37 7.80
CA GLU A 342 27.21 16.25 8.48
C GLU A 342 26.52 17.25 9.42
N ASP A 343 25.28 17.63 9.09
CA ASP A 343 24.40 18.42 9.95
C ASP A 343 22.94 17.93 9.87
N PRO A 344 22.57 16.93 10.68
CA PRO A 344 21.25 16.29 10.62
C PRO A 344 20.08 17.22 10.90
N THR A 345 20.30 18.45 11.37
CA THR A 345 19.22 19.42 11.61
C THR A 345 18.62 19.99 10.32
N GLN A 346 19.21 19.68 9.16
CA GLN A 346 18.81 20.19 7.84
C GLN A 346 18.90 19.12 6.74
N PHE A 347 18.34 19.46 5.56
CA PHE A 347 18.40 18.62 4.37
C PHE A 347 19.43 19.14 3.37
N LYS A 348 20.13 18.22 2.71
CA LYS A 348 20.79 18.49 1.43
C LYS A 348 19.73 18.44 0.33
N ILE A 349 19.47 19.59 -0.29
CA ILE A 349 18.51 19.71 -1.39
C ILE A 349 19.20 19.81 -2.75
N SER A 350 18.57 19.24 -3.78
CA SER A 350 19.01 19.35 -5.17
C SER A 350 17.83 19.45 -6.12
N GLU A 351 18.06 19.91 -7.36
CA GLU A 351 17.02 20.00 -8.37
C GLU A 351 16.34 18.64 -8.60
N GLY A 352 15.00 18.63 -8.58
CA GLY A 352 14.21 17.43 -8.76
C GLY A 352 12.78 17.60 -8.27
N THR A 353 12.02 16.50 -8.28
CA THR A 353 10.60 16.48 -7.93
C THR A 353 10.30 15.46 -6.83
N GLY A 354 11.31 15.11 -6.02
CA GLY A 354 11.21 14.06 -5.02
C GLY A 354 10.37 14.43 -3.79
N ALA A 355 10.31 15.71 -3.42
CA ALA A 355 9.63 16.19 -2.23
C ALA A 355 9.28 17.68 -2.32
N LEU A 356 8.25 18.07 -1.55
CA LEU A 356 8.02 19.44 -1.11
C LEU A 356 8.79 19.66 0.19
N VAL A 357 9.71 20.63 0.21
CA VAL A 357 10.57 20.93 1.36
C VAL A 357 10.21 22.28 1.93
N ALA A 358 9.87 22.30 3.22
CA ALA A 358 9.66 23.52 4.00
C ALA A 358 10.72 23.60 5.10
N THR A 359 11.43 24.73 5.15
CA THR A 359 12.36 25.10 6.21
C THR A 359 11.66 26.03 7.22
N GLU A 360 12.32 26.31 8.34
CA GLU A 360 11.75 27.04 9.47
C GLU A 360 11.03 28.33 9.03
N GLY A 361 9.74 28.42 9.36
CA GLY A 361 8.88 29.55 9.03
C GLY A 361 8.09 29.40 7.73
N GLU A 362 8.55 28.58 6.79
CA GLU A 362 7.89 28.35 5.50
C GLU A 362 6.61 27.53 5.67
N SER A 363 5.66 27.75 4.77
CA SER A 363 4.38 27.06 4.80
C SER A 363 3.73 26.94 3.44
N MET A 364 2.83 25.97 3.30
CA MET A 364 1.87 25.96 2.20
C MET A 364 0.52 25.48 2.69
N GLY A 365 -0.55 26.08 2.17
CA GLY A 365 -1.91 25.72 2.51
C GLY A 365 -2.79 25.55 1.28
N THR A 366 -3.70 24.60 1.32
CA THR A 366 -4.68 24.38 0.24
C THR A 366 -5.46 25.68 -0.09
N THR A 367 -5.79 25.88 -1.37
CA THR A 367 -6.62 27.01 -1.83
C THR A 367 -8.12 26.79 -1.60
N PHE A 368 -8.48 25.60 -1.11
CA PHE A 368 -9.82 25.16 -0.81
C PHE A 368 -9.89 24.62 0.63
N THR A 369 -11.09 24.26 1.07
CA THR A 369 -11.31 23.61 2.36
C THR A 369 -12.06 22.30 2.16
N ALA A 370 -11.90 21.38 3.11
CA ALA A 370 -12.66 20.14 3.17
C ALA A 370 -13.44 20.07 4.49
N LYS A 371 -14.44 19.21 4.56
CA LYS A 371 -15.15 18.89 5.81
C LYS A 371 -14.51 17.67 6.48
N ASP A 372 -15.26 17.04 7.38
CA ASP A 372 -14.95 15.76 8.02
C ASP A 372 -14.38 14.76 7.01
N GLY A 373 -13.28 14.11 7.39
CA GLY A 373 -12.46 13.44 6.40
C GLY A 373 -11.18 12.84 6.94
N LYS A 374 -10.31 12.52 5.99
CA LYS A 374 -8.97 12.00 6.22
C LYS A 374 -7.98 12.77 5.38
N ILE A 375 -6.78 12.94 5.91
CA ILE A 375 -5.60 13.37 5.15
C ILE A 375 -4.54 12.27 5.22
N LYS A 376 -3.95 11.95 4.07
CA LYS A 376 -2.83 11.02 3.93
C LYS A 376 -1.66 11.77 3.33
N PHE A 377 -0.44 11.52 3.78
CA PHE A 377 0.77 12.08 3.18
C PHE A 377 1.99 11.27 3.59
N VAL A 378 3.08 11.43 2.84
CA VAL A 378 4.40 10.96 3.28
C VAL A 378 5.22 12.14 3.78
N TYR A 379 6.05 11.92 4.79
CA TYR A 379 6.92 12.95 5.33
C TYR A 379 8.26 12.40 5.81
N MET A 380 9.26 13.25 5.87
CA MET A 380 10.57 13.03 6.45
C MET A 380 10.96 14.29 7.22
N LEU A 381 11.38 14.11 8.46
CA LEU A 381 11.82 15.19 9.35
C LEU A 381 13.35 15.30 9.36
N SER A 382 13.87 16.51 9.45
CA SER A 382 15.25 16.71 9.89
C SER A 382 15.32 16.57 11.42
N GLN A 383 16.53 16.36 11.94
CA GLN A 383 16.72 16.20 13.39
C GLN A 383 16.23 17.42 14.15
N ASP A 384 15.58 17.18 15.29
CA ASP A 384 15.03 18.21 16.19
C ASP A 384 13.97 19.14 15.57
N SER A 385 13.41 18.76 14.41
CA SER A 385 12.42 19.56 13.69
C SER A 385 11.01 19.40 14.25
N GLU A 386 10.19 20.43 14.05
CA GLU A 386 8.79 20.48 14.43
C GLU A 386 7.98 21.11 13.28
N THR A 387 6.93 20.45 12.85
CA THR A 387 6.02 20.92 11.80
C THR A 387 4.58 20.81 12.24
N ASN A 388 3.82 21.88 12.02
CA ASN A 388 2.40 21.93 12.29
C ASN A 388 1.59 21.58 11.04
N ILE A 389 0.68 20.61 11.19
CA ILE A 389 -0.33 20.23 10.22
C ILE A 389 -1.68 20.77 10.70
N GLN A 390 -2.12 21.87 10.10
CA GLN A 390 -3.47 22.39 10.33
C GLN A 390 -4.47 21.54 9.54
N LEU A 391 -5.50 21.06 10.24
CA LEU A 391 -6.58 20.27 9.68
C LEU A 391 -7.81 21.14 9.39
N PRO A 392 -8.72 20.69 8.52
CA PRO A 392 -9.90 21.49 8.18
C PRO A 392 -10.89 21.73 9.30
N ASN A 393 -10.90 20.91 10.35
CA ASN A 393 -11.69 21.17 11.54
C ASN A 393 -11.07 22.29 12.43
N GLY A 394 -9.89 22.82 12.09
CA GLY A 394 -9.20 23.89 12.81
C GLY A 394 -8.16 23.39 13.82
N MET A 395 -8.08 22.08 14.09
CA MET A 395 -7.02 21.53 14.92
C MET A 395 -5.66 21.62 14.22
N THR A 396 -4.61 21.67 15.01
CA THR A 396 -3.23 21.51 14.54
C THR A 396 -2.63 20.27 15.17
N PHE A 397 -2.10 19.38 14.34
CA PHE A 397 -1.30 18.23 14.76
C PHE A 397 0.18 18.55 14.53
N THR A 398 1.02 18.36 15.54
CA THR A 398 2.46 18.62 15.43
C THR A 398 3.20 17.32 15.15
N LEU A 399 3.92 17.28 14.03
CA LEU A 399 4.95 16.29 13.76
C LEU A 399 6.26 16.80 14.34
N ALA A 400 6.89 16.03 15.22
CA ALA A 400 8.15 16.38 15.83
C ALA A 400 9.13 15.20 15.78
N ASP A 401 10.43 15.50 15.76
CA ASP A 401 11.48 14.51 15.92
C ASP A 401 11.58 14.03 17.38
N THR A 402 10.52 13.37 17.84
CA THR A 402 10.38 12.81 19.19
C THR A 402 9.74 11.43 19.09
N GLU A 403 9.97 10.59 20.10
CA GLU A 403 9.40 9.24 20.15
C GLU A 403 7.85 9.27 20.05
N LEU A 404 7.33 8.58 19.03
CA LEU A 404 5.92 8.40 18.75
C LEU A 404 5.77 7.05 18.04
N ASP A 405 4.75 6.26 18.39
CA ASP A 405 4.56 4.94 17.79
C ASP A 405 4.50 5.00 16.25
N GLY A 406 5.32 4.18 15.60
CA GLY A 406 5.47 4.14 14.14
C GLY A 406 6.46 5.16 13.55
N TYR A 407 6.90 6.17 14.31
CA TYR A 407 7.96 7.08 13.89
C TYR A 407 9.33 6.41 14.04
N LEU A 408 10.11 6.40 12.96
CA LEU A 408 11.39 5.68 12.85
C LEU A 408 12.63 6.55 13.05
N GLY A 409 12.46 7.86 13.29
CA GLY A 409 13.56 8.83 13.43
C GLY A 409 13.78 9.71 12.18
N PRO A 410 14.68 10.70 12.29
CA PRO A 410 14.89 11.72 11.26
C PRO A 410 15.58 11.13 10.02
N GLY A 411 15.37 11.74 8.87
CA GLY A 411 15.91 11.28 7.58
C GLY A 411 15.31 9.97 7.05
N ILE A 412 14.22 9.50 7.65
CA ILE A 412 13.45 8.35 7.17
C ILE A 412 12.09 8.87 6.69
N TRP A 413 11.57 8.29 5.60
CA TRP A 413 10.22 8.58 5.13
C TRP A 413 9.18 7.77 5.91
N HIS A 414 8.16 8.45 6.41
CA HIS A 414 7.02 7.86 7.11
C HIS A 414 5.73 8.12 6.32
N ASN A 415 4.78 7.19 6.44
CA ASN A 415 3.42 7.38 5.96
C ASN A 415 2.55 7.88 7.11
N ALA A 416 1.83 8.97 6.92
CA ALA A 416 0.86 9.48 7.87
C ALA A 416 -0.56 9.36 7.32
N LEU A 417 -1.50 8.94 8.17
CA LEU A 417 -2.94 9.02 7.93
C LEU A 417 -3.61 9.64 9.15
N ILE A 418 -4.27 10.79 8.97
CA ILE A 418 -5.00 11.47 10.04
C ILE A 418 -6.48 11.48 9.68
N SER A 419 -7.31 10.89 10.54
CA SER A 419 -8.77 10.91 10.45
C SER A 419 -9.33 11.95 11.42
N TYR A 420 -10.20 12.83 10.93
CA TYR A 420 -10.73 13.95 11.69
C TYR A 420 -12.21 14.20 11.37
N ASN A 421 -12.92 14.80 12.32
CA ASN A 421 -14.29 15.28 12.14
C ASN A 421 -14.51 16.56 12.97
N ASN A 422 -15.75 17.03 13.01
CA ASN A 422 -16.15 18.20 13.81
C ASN A 422 -16.03 18.01 15.34
N GLU A 423 -15.76 16.79 15.81
CA GLU A 423 -15.56 16.48 17.24
C GLU A 423 -14.08 16.40 17.62
N GLY A 424 -13.17 16.41 16.63
CA GLY A 424 -11.72 16.43 16.84
C GLY A 424 -10.95 15.46 15.93
N ILE A 425 -9.77 15.03 16.38
CA ILE A 425 -8.94 14.02 15.69
C ILE A 425 -9.33 12.64 16.22
N GLN A 426 -9.83 11.80 15.32
CA GLN A 426 -10.28 10.45 15.64
C GLN A 426 -9.09 9.49 15.72
N LYS A 427 -8.15 9.61 14.77
CA LYS A 427 -7.02 8.70 14.63
C LYS A 427 -5.85 9.38 13.92
N VAL A 428 -4.64 9.17 14.42
CA VAL A 428 -3.37 9.40 13.70
C VAL A 428 -2.67 8.06 13.59
N GLU A 429 -2.33 7.67 12.38
CA GLU A 429 -1.58 6.46 12.07
C GLU A 429 -0.26 6.85 11.41
N ILE A 430 0.86 6.34 11.93
CA ILE A 430 2.20 6.50 11.37
C ILE A 430 2.72 5.12 10.98
N ASN A 431 3.06 4.93 9.72
CA ASN A 431 3.56 3.65 9.17
C ASN A 431 2.66 2.43 9.47
N GLY A 432 1.35 2.64 9.55
CA GLY A 432 0.40 1.56 9.88
C GLY A 432 0.15 1.36 11.38
N VAL A 433 0.84 2.11 12.24
CA VAL A 433 0.71 2.02 13.70
C VAL A 433 -0.16 3.15 14.22
N ASN A 434 -1.10 2.85 15.11
CA ASN A 434 -2.00 3.84 15.72
C ASN A 434 -1.25 4.68 16.75
N ALA A 435 -0.66 5.78 16.31
CA ALA A 435 0.13 6.67 17.15
C ALA A 435 -0.71 7.46 18.16
N VAL A 436 -1.88 7.93 17.74
CA VAL A 436 -2.77 8.77 18.56
C VAL A 436 -4.22 8.47 18.22
N THR A 437 -5.09 8.41 19.23
CA THR A 437 -6.53 8.19 19.03
C THR A 437 -7.35 9.14 19.91
N ASN A 438 -8.50 9.58 19.39
CA ASN A 438 -9.55 10.29 20.14
C ASN A 438 -9.06 11.56 20.88
N ILE A 439 -8.55 12.55 20.14
CA ILE A 439 -8.32 13.90 20.68
C ILE A 439 -9.57 14.75 20.42
N PRO A 440 -10.34 15.10 21.46
CA PRO A 440 -11.56 15.89 21.31
C PRO A 440 -11.28 17.37 21.07
N MET A 441 -12.24 18.07 20.46
CA MET A 441 -12.26 19.52 20.25
C MET A 441 -13.72 20.03 20.30
N GLU A 442 -13.90 21.30 20.66
CA GLU A 442 -15.18 22.00 20.41
C GLU A 442 -15.34 22.30 18.91
N ALA A 443 -16.54 22.05 18.38
CA ALA A 443 -16.82 22.27 16.96
C ALA A 443 -16.55 23.72 16.54
N THR A 444 -15.81 23.89 15.45
CA THR A 444 -15.55 25.20 14.83
C THR A 444 -16.68 25.57 13.87
N SER A 445 -16.89 26.88 13.62
CA SER A 445 -18.02 27.33 12.79
C SER A 445 -17.75 27.26 11.28
N GLU A 446 -16.48 27.26 10.85
CA GLU A 446 -16.11 27.29 9.43
C GLU A 446 -14.87 26.40 9.16
N PRO A 447 -14.90 25.55 8.12
CA PRO A 447 -13.74 24.73 7.76
C PRO A 447 -12.54 25.57 7.34
N MET A 448 -11.35 25.14 7.76
CA MET A 448 -10.08 25.77 7.46
C MET A 448 -9.34 25.05 6.32
N PRO A 449 -8.38 25.70 5.64
CA PRO A 449 -7.49 24.99 4.73
C PRO A 449 -6.58 24.01 5.47
N ILE A 450 -6.24 22.91 4.81
CA ILE A 450 -5.09 22.08 5.20
C ILE A 450 -3.85 22.94 5.04
N ARG A 451 -2.98 23.01 6.06
CA ARG A 451 -1.72 23.75 5.99
C ARG A 451 -0.57 22.99 6.64
N PHE A 452 0.54 22.91 5.93
CA PHE A 452 1.83 22.44 6.43
C PHE A 452 2.67 23.67 6.76
N LYS A 453 3.20 23.76 7.98
CA LYS A 453 4.09 24.85 8.39
C LYS A 453 5.25 24.31 9.23
N SER A 454 6.47 24.49 8.74
CA SER A 454 7.65 24.20 9.55
C SER A 454 7.78 25.26 10.64
N ILE A 455 7.85 24.82 11.89
CA ILE A 455 8.00 25.68 13.08
C ILE A 455 9.47 25.75 13.50
N LYS A 456 10.20 24.65 13.30
CA LYS A 456 11.61 24.50 13.65
C LYS A 456 12.22 23.45 12.73
N GLY A 457 13.43 23.71 12.21
CA GLY A 457 14.11 22.77 11.31
C GLY A 457 13.41 22.64 9.95
N ALA A 458 13.51 21.46 9.33
CA ALA A 458 12.97 21.22 7.99
C ALA A 458 12.11 19.95 7.92
N ILE A 459 11.10 20.01 7.06
CA ILE A 459 10.27 18.86 6.67
C ILE A 459 10.32 18.69 5.16
N ALA A 460 10.49 17.45 4.71
CA ALA A 460 10.23 17.03 3.34
C ALA A 460 8.92 16.23 3.35
N PHE A 461 7.98 16.55 2.46
CA PHE A 461 6.69 15.86 2.39
C PHE A 461 6.19 15.72 0.96
N GLY A 462 5.23 14.84 0.74
CA GLY A 462 4.69 14.55 -0.58
C GLY A 462 3.52 13.60 -0.50
N ASP A 463 3.02 13.18 -1.67
CA ASP A 463 1.85 12.31 -1.80
C ASP A 463 0.67 12.76 -0.91
N VAL A 464 0.43 14.08 -0.86
CA VAL A 464 -0.62 14.62 0.01
C VAL A 464 -1.97 14.35 -0.64
N ARG A 465 -2.83 13.64 0.08
CA ARG A 465 -4.18 13.28 -0.35
C ARG A 465 -5.19 13.68 0.71
N VAL A 466 -6.36 14.08 0.26
CA VAL A 466 -7.51 14.36 1.13
C VAL A 466 -8.71 13.54 0.69
N GLN A 467 -9.43 12.97 1.64
CA GLN A 467 -10.70 12.29 1.44
C GLN A 467 -11.73 12.97 2.33
N GLN A 468 -12.76 13.57 1.73
CA GLN A 468 -13.91 14.03 2.50
C GLN A 468 -14.89 12.87 2.64
N ILE A 469 -15.40 12.65 3.86
CA ILE A 469 -16.46 11.67 4.07
C ILE A 469 -17.69 12.14 3.28
N GLN A 470 -18.04 11.39 2.24
CA GLN A 470 -19.18 11.69 1.41
C GLN A 470 -20.48 11.32 2.13
N GLN A 471 -21.50 12.17 2.05
CA GLN A 471 -22.86 11.73 2.32
C GLN A 471 -23.30 10.86 1.14
N THR A 472 -23.59 9.58 1.41
CA THR A 472 -23.99 8.62 0.37
C THR A 472 -25.38 8.88 -0.21
N ASP A 473 -26.18 9.70 0.47
CA ASP A 473 -27.55 10.00 0.13
C ASP A 473 -27.65 11.28 -0.71
N VAL A 474 -28.05 11.11 -1.96
CA VAL A 474 -28.49 12.22 -2.80
C VAL A 474 -29.81 12.74 -2.23
N PRO A 475 -30.06 14.07 -2.18
CA PRO A 475 -31.30 14.61 -1.65
C PRO A 475 -32.53 13.95 -2.28
N THR A 476 -33.55 13.63 -1.48
CA THR A 476 -34.77 12.95 -1.98
C THR A 476 -35.56 13.76 -3.01
N SER A 477 -35.25 15.06 -3.16
CA SER A 477 -35.79 15.93 -4.19
C SER A 477 -35.18 15.70 -5.57
N TRP A 478 -34.04 15.02 -5.66
CA TRP A 478 -33.38 14.73 -6.93
C TRP A 478 -33.93 13.44 -7.54
N SER A 479 -33.81 13.31 -8.85
CA SER A 479 -34.24 12.13 -9.60
C SER A 479 -33.09 11.53 -10.39
N THR A 480 -33.15 10.22 -10.64
CA THR A 480 -32.16 9.56 -11.51
C THR A 480 -32.38 9.98 -12.96
N PHE A 481 -31.31 10.45 -13.61
CA PHE A 481 -31.33 10.72 -15.04
C PHE A 481 -31.48 9.39 -15.80
N LYS A 482 -32.51 9.32 -16.65
CA LYS A 482 -32.76 8.15 -17.49
C LYS A 482 -32.19 8.39 -18.89
N LEU A 483 -31.16 7.64 -19.24
CA LEU A 483 -30.58 7.67 -20.59
C LEU A 483 -31.59 7.13 -21.61
N ASP A 484 -31.89 7.93 -22.63
CA ASP A 484 -32.64 7.51 -23.83
C ASP A 484 -31.66 7.12 -24.94
N ASP A 485 -31.40 5.82 -25.09
CA ASP A 485 -30.43 5.27 -26.04
C ASP A 485 -30.77 5.61 -27.49
N GLN A 486 -32.07 5.77 -27.80
CA GLN A 486 -32.51 6.11 -29.15
C GLN A 486 -32.18 7.57 -29.51
N SER A 487 -31.86 8.39 -28.50
CA SER A 487 -31.46 9.78 -28.69
C SER A 487 -29.97 9.98 -28.95
N ILE A 488 -29.15 8.93 -28.78
CA ILE A 488 -27.69 9.04 -28.88
C ILE A 488 -27.27 9.29 -30.33
N LYS A 489 -26.56 10.38 -30.56
CA LYS A 489 -25.90 10.69 -31.84
C LYS A 489 -24.39 10.55 -31.69
N GLN A 490 -23.74 9.88 -32.64
CA GLN A 490 -22.28 9.71 -32.66
C GLN A 490 -21.65 10.58 -33.75
N ASN A 491 -20.46 11.11 -33.49
CA ASN A 491 -19.66 11.86 -34.45
C ASN A 491 -18.17 11.54 -34.25
N GLY A 492 -17.48 11.08 -35.31
CA GLY A 492 -16.09 10.62 -35.25
C GLY A 492 -15.96 9.12 -34.98
N ASP A 493 -14.74 8.68 -34.72
CA ASP A 493 -14.40 7.29 -34.38
C ASP A 493 -14.61 7.04 -32.89
N VAL A 494 -15.88 7.13 -32.46
CA VAL A 494 -16.29 7.01 -31.07
C VAL A 494 -17.26 5.86 -30.93
N HIS A 495 -17.10 5.09 -29.86
CA HIS A 495 -17.93 3.96 -29.52
C HIS A 495 -18.56 4.18 -28.14
N TRP A 496 -19.70 3.54 -27.92
CA TRP A 496 -20.35 3.55 -26.62
C TRP A 496 -21.06 2.23 -26.34
N SER A 497 -21.25 1.93 -25.06
CA SER A 497 -22.02 0.78 -24.58
C SER A 497 -22.63 1.08 -23.21
N LYS A 498 -23.50 0.19 -22.73
CA LYS A 498 -24.00 0.20 -21.36
C LYS A 498 -23.26 -0.83 -20.52
N SER A 499 -22.93 -0.48 -19.28
CA SER A 499 -22.52 -1.46 -18.28
C SER A 499 -23.72 -2.26 -17.78
N ASP A 500 -23.46 -3.41 -17.16
CA ASP A 500 -24.51 -4.25 -16.53
C ASP A 500 -25.28 -3.51 -15.42
N SER A 501 -24.64 -2.50 -14.80
CA SER A 501 -25.22 -1.60 -13.80
C SER A 501 -25.98 -0.41 -14.40
N GLY A 502 -26.11 -0.33 -15.73
CA GLY A 502 -26.83 0.74 -16.43
C GLY A 502 -26.05 2.04 -16.59
N GLY A 503 -24.74 2.03 -16.32
CA GLY A 503 -23.83 3.13 -16.64
C GLY A 503 -23.53 3.23 -18.13
N LEU A 504 -23.05 4.39 -18.57
CA LEU A 504 -22.66 4.69 -19.95
C LEU A 504 -21.15 4.64 -20.09
N ILE A 505 -20.65 3.88 -21.05
CA ILE A 505 -19.22 3.77 -21.36
C ILE A 505 -19.00 4.39 -22.73
N VAL A 506 -18.03 5.29 -22.87
CA VAL A 506 -17.69 5.97 -24.12
C VAL A 506 -16.18 5.89 -24.35
N TRP A 507 -15.73 5.51 -25.55
CA TRP A 507 -14.30 5.41 -25.86
C TRP A 507 -13.98 5.69 -27.33
N GLY A 508 -12.72 6.03 -27.62
CA GLY A 508 -12.20 6.33 -28.96
C GLY A 508 -11.85 7.81 -29.14
N THR A 509 -12.00 8.32 -30.36
CA THR A 509 -11.78 9.73 -30.73
C THR A 509 -12.99 10.28 -31.47
N GLY A 510 -13.77 11.11 -30.78
CA GLY A 510 -15.00 11.71 -31.31
C GLY A 510 -15.91 12.20 -30.19
N SER A 511 -17.21 12.25 -30.45
CA SER A 511 -18.20 12.65 -29.44
C SER A 511 -19.52 11.93 -29.61
N ILE A 512 -20.19 11.71 -28.48
CA ILE A 512 -21.59 11.35 -28.45
C ILE A 512 -22.42 12.47 -27.84
N THR A 513 -23.67 12.58 -28.28
CA THR A 513 -24.64 13.53 -27.73
C THR A 513 -25.89 12.80 -27.30
N VAL A 514 -26.35 13.07 -26.08
CA VAL A 514 -27.56 12.49 -25.48
C VAL A 514 -28.61 13.59 -25.31
N LYS A 515 -29.86 13.33 -25.69
CA LYS A 515 -30.93 14.32 -25.48
C LYS A 515 -31.34 14.38 -24.00
N LYS A 516 -31.52 15.59 -23.51
CA LYS A 516 -32.06 15.90 -22.19
C LYS A 516 -33.53 16.28 -22.30
N THR A 517 -34.38 15.78 -21.40
CA THR A 517 -35.85 15.98 -21.44
C THR A 517 -36.36 17.08 -20.51
N SER A 518 -35.51 17.65 -19.65
CA SER A 518 -35.88 18.69 -18.67
C SER A 518 -34.75 19.68 -18.44
N SER A 519 -35.10 20.91 -18.05
CA SER A 519 -34.16 21.87 -17.47
C SER A 519 -33.50 21.27 -16.22
N LEU A 520 -32.24 21.60 -15.96
CA LEU A 520 -31.53 21.14 -14.76
C LEU A 520 -31.06 22.34 -13.98
N THR A 521 -31.19 22.31 -12.66
CA THR A 521 -30.51 23.26 -11.78
C THR A 521 -29.25 22.66 -11.17
N SER A 522 -29.19 21.33 -11.02
CA SER A 522 -28.01 20.62 -10.53
C SER A 522 -27.89 19.24 -11.17
N ILE A 523 -26.65 18.76 -11.25
CA ILE A 523 -26.34 17.39 -11.69
C ILE A 523 -25.21 16.83 -10.85
N GLN A 524 -25.32 15.54 -10.52
CA GLN A 524 -24.28 14.76 -9.88
C GLN A 524 -24.12 13.46 -10.67
N PHE A 525 -22.90 13.03 -10.90
CA PHE A 525 -22.62 11.73 -11.50
C PHE A 525 -21.27 11.20 -11.05
N ASP A 526 -21.14 9.88 -11.08
CA ASP A 526 -19.83 9.24 -10.93
C ASP A 526 -19.22 9.07 -12.31
N ALA A 527 -17.92 9.34 -12.43
CA ALA A 527 -17.14 9.13 -13.63
C ALA A 527 -15.81 8.42 -13.34
N LYS A 528 -15.37 7.56 -14.26
CA LYS A 528 -14.04 6.95 -14.25
C LYS A 528 -13.39 7.17 -15.60
N PHE A 529 -12.18 7.69 -15.59
CA PHE A 529 -11.39 7.97 -16.78
C PHE A 529 -10.25 6.95 -16.93
N ASN A 530 -9.98 6.54 -18.16
CA ASN A 530 -8.83 5.73 -18.54
C ASN A 530 -8.36 6.16 -19.95
N GLY A 531 -7.04 6.25 -20.14
CA GLY A 531 -6.45 6.52 -21.45
C GLY A 531 -5.38 7.60 -21.41
N GLU A 532 -4.67 7.74 -22.53
CA GLU A 532 -3.57 8.70 -22.67
C GLU A 532 -4.03 10.06 -23.21
N GLY A 533 -5.24 10.15 -23.77
CA GLY A 533 -5.76 11.43 -24.25
C GLY A 533 -6.62 12.15 -23.21
N ASN A 534 -7.78 12.65 -23.62
CA ASN A 534 -8.69 13.40 -22.76
C ASN A 534 -10.15 13.04 -23.05
N ALA A 535 -11.01 13.31 -22.08
CA ALA A 535 -12.45 13.28 -22.26
C ALA A 535 -13.06 14.54 -21.64
N SER A 536 -14.23 14.93 -22.09
CA SER A 536 -14.98 16.02 -21.46
C SER A 536 -16.48 15.79 -21.56
N ILE A 537 -17.20 16.31 -20.57
CA ILE A 537 -18.66 16.27 -20.51
C ILE A 537 -19.16 17.70 -20.51
N THR A 538 -19.90 18.06 -21.56
CA THR A 538 -20.51 19.37 -21.72
C THR A 538 -22.01 19.29 -21.47
N ILE A 539 -22.50 20.13 -20.56
CA ILE A 539 -23.90 20.28 -20.18
C ILE A 539 -24.24 21.76 -20.25
N GLY A 540 -25.13 22.13 -21.18
CA GLY A 540 -25.31 23.52 -21.54
C GLY A 540 -24.02 24.11 -22.08
N ASP A 541 -23.55 25.20 -21.48
CA ASP A 541 -22.28 25.85 -21.85
C ASP A 541 -21.12 25.44 -20.94
N THR A 542 -21.39 24.62 -19.92
CA THR A 542 -20.39 24.15 -18.96
C THR A 542 -19.79 22.84 -19.42
N THR A 543 -18.48 22.80 -19.57
CA THR A 543 -17.65 21.63 -19.88
C THR A 543 -16.83 21.28 -18.66
N PHE A 544 -16.84 20.00 -18.28
CA PHE A 544 -16.00 19.43 -17.26
C PHE A 544 -15.02 18.43 -17.91
N ASP A 545 -13.73 18.63 -17.68
CA ASP A 545 -12.68 17.82 -18.32
C ASP A 545 -12.26 16.63 -17.43
N PHE A 546 -11.84 15.55 -18.08
CA PHE A 546 -11.28 14.33 -17.51
C PHE A 546 -9.98 14.00 -18.25
N ALA A 547 -8.86 14.04 -17.53
CA ALA A 547 -7.55 13.64 -18.03
C ALA A 547 -6.59 13.49 -16.84
N THR A 548 -5.53 12.70 -17.04
CA THR A 548 -4.43 12.54 -16.07
C THR A 548 -3.12 13.13 -16.57
N GLN A 549 -3.10 13.70 -17.77
CA GLN A 549 -1.96 14.39 -18.35
C GLN A 549 -2.39 15.50 -19.31
N GLY A 550 -1.49 16.44 -19.59
CA GLY A 550 -1.75 17.61 -20.42
C GLY A 550 -2.13 18.85 -19.61
N GLU A 551 -2.68 19.84 -20.29
CA GLU A 551 -2.89 21.20 -19.75
C GLU A 551 -4.19 21.36 -18.95
N ARG A 552 -5.10 20.40 -19.04
CA ARG A 552 -6.44 20.46 -18.42
C ARG A 552 -6.81 19.11 -17.86
N LEU A 553 -6.65 18.94 -16.56
CA LEU A 553 -6.85 17.67 -15.87
C LEU A 553 -8.24 17.53 -15.27
N THR A 554 -8.54 16.33 -14.76
CA THR A 554 -9.80 16.01 -14.10
C THR A 554 -10.14 17.02 -13.00
N GLY A 555 -11.28 17.72 -13.15
CA GLY A 555 -11.66 18.84 -12.27
C GLY A 555 -11.70 20.20 -12.97
N SER A 556 -11.12 20.30 -14.18
CA SER A 556 -11.14 21.53 -14.96
C SER A 556 -12.55 21.84 -15.47
N THR A 557 -12.88 23.13 -15.50
CA THR A 557 -14.06 23.67 -16.18
C THR A 557 -13.66 24.78 -17.13
N ASN A 558 -14.59 25.31 -17.93
CA ASN A 558 -14.33 26.45 -18.82
C ASN A 558 -13.60 27.61 -18.10
N ASP A 559 -13.90 27.84 -16.82
CA ASP A 559 -13.40 28.97 -16.05
C ASP A 559 -12.00 28.75 -15.46
N ARG A 560 -11.65 27.49 -15.13
CA ARG A 560 -10.39 27.15 -14.47
C ARG A 560 -9.83 25.83 -15.00
N ALA A 561 -8.59 25.87 -15.47
CA ALA A 561 -7.78 24.68 -15.68
C ALA A 561 -7.22 24.20 -14.33
N ILE A 562 -7.29 22.89 -14.11
CA ILE A 562 -6.61 22.18 -13.03
C ILE A 562 -5.39 21.49 -13.64
N HIS A 563 -4.23 21.66 -13.00
CA HIS A 563 -2.92 21.15 -13.39
C HIS A 563 -2.38 20.10 -12.39
N ALA A 564 -2.98 20.01 -11.20
CA ALA A 564 -2.77 18.86 -10.30
C ALA A 564 -3.57 17.65 -10.78
N ASN A 565 -2.94 16.47 -10.85
CA ASN A 565 -3.64 15.23 -11.18
C ASN A 565 -4.47 14.74 -9.98
N LEU A 566 -5.65 15.34 -9.78
CA LEU A 566 -6.49 15.11 -8.60
C LEU A 566 -7.06 13.70 -8.48
N ILE A 567 -7.23 12.98 -9.59
CA ILE A 567 -7.85 11.65 -9.69
C ILE A 567 -7.03 10.83 -10.67
N ASP A 568 -6.55 9.66 -10.26
CA ASP A 568 -5.70 8.83 -11.13
C ASP A 568 -6.53 8.01 -12.14
N GLN A 569 -5.85 7.41 -13.12
CA GLN A 569 -6.50 6.54 -14.09
C GLN A 569 -7.18 5.35 -13.40
N ASN A 570 -8.33 4.96 -13.94
CA ASN A 570 -9.16 3.88 -13.42
C ASN A 570 -9.77 4.12 -12.03
N GLU A 571 -9.67 5.31 -11.46
CA GLU A 571 -10.38 5.68 -10.24
C GLU A 571 -11.72 6.34 -10.55
N TRP A 572 -12.73 6.03 -9.75
CA TRP A 572 -14.01 6.71 -9.82
C TRP A 572 -13.98 7.99 -9.00
N CYS A 573 -14.53 9.05 -9.57
CA CYS A 573 -14.79 10.30 -8.88
C CYS A 573 -16.27 10.67 -9.01
N THR A 574 -16.78 11.42 -8.02
CA THR A 574 -18.11 12.03 -8.08
C THR A 574 -17.96 13.49 -8.45
N VAL A 575 -18.62 13.90 -9.53
CA VAL A 575 -18.71 15.30 -9.97
C VAL A 575 -20.08 15.83 -9.60
N GLU A 576 -20.12 17.02 -8.98
CA GLU A 576 -21.37 17.75 -8.71
C GLU A 576 -21.25 19.18 -9.24
N LEU A 577 -22.21 19.57 -10.08
CA LEU A 577 -22.34 20.90 -10.66
C LEU A 577 -23.72 21.47 -10.32
N THR A 578 -23.77 22.74 -9.96
CA THR A 578 -25.00 23.49 -9.68
C THR A 578 -25.00 24.76 -10.50
N GLU A 579 -26.12 25.07 -11.14
CA GLU A 579 -26.32 26.27 -11.94
C GLU A 579 -26.26 27.53 -11.06
N GLY A 580 -25.60 28.57 -11.58
CA GLY A 580 -25.49 29.88 -10.92
C GLY A 580 -24.13 30.54 -11.08
N SER A 581 -23.96 31.69 -10.44
CA SER A 581 -22.70 32.44 -10.43
C SER A 581 -21.97 32.29 -9.10
N LEU A 582 -20.63 32.18 -9.13
CA LEU A 582 -19.79 31.97 -7.94
C LEU A 582 -20.16 30.73 -7.11
N VAL A 583 -20.66 29.71 -7.80
CA VAL A 583 -21.06 28.40 -7.27
C VAL A 583 -19.86 27.46 -7.22
N PRO A 584 -19.79 26.55 -6.22
CA PRO A 584 -18.67 25.63 -6.11
C PRO A 584 -18.72 24.55 -7.20
N VAL A 585 -17.55 24.25 -7.79
CA VAL A 585 -17.32 23.01 -8.53
C VAL A 585 -16.88 21.96 -7.53
N ARG A 586 -17.64 20.86 -7.44
CA ARG A 586 -17.39 19.81 -6.45
C ARG A 586 -16.85 18.55 -7.11
N LEU A 587 -15.77 18.04 -6.54
CA LEU A 587 -15.17 16.77 -6.91
C LEU A 587 -14.97 15.93 -5.65
N ASN A 588 -15.50 14.72 -5.62
CA ASN A 588 -15.50 13.84 -4.45
C ASN A 588 -16.05 14.51 -3.17
N GLY A 589 -17.03 15.41 -3.33
CA GLY A 589 -17.64 16.18 -2.25
C GLY A 589 -16.83 17.40 -1.77
N VAL A 590 -15.61 17.59 -2.27
CA VAL A 590 -14.75 18.73 -1.94
C VAL A 590 -15.07 19.89 -2.88
N ASN A 591 -15.24 21.10 -2.33
CA ASN A 591 -15.41 22.31 -3.12
C ASN A 591 -14.04 22.77 -3.64
N LEU A 592 -13.68 22.43 -4.89
CA LEU A 592 -12.34 22.72 -5.44
C LEU A 592 -12.10 24.23 -5.61
N TYR A 593 -13.08 24.93 -6.14
CA TYR A 593 -13.08 26.38 -6.37
C TYR A 593 -14.50 26.86 -6.67
N LYS A 594 -14.68 28.19 -6.72
CA LYS A 594 -15.93 28.81 -7.16
C LYS A 594 -15.80 29.20 -8.63
N ALA A 595 -16.64 28.62 -9.48
CA ALA A 595 -16.71 28.97 -10.89
C ALA A 595 -17.40 30.33 -11.08
N GLY A 596 -17.04 31.06 -12.13
CA GLY A 596 -17.61 32.37 -12.46
C GLY A 596 -19.10 32.25 -12.77
N THR A 597 -19.48 31.41 -13.73
CA THR A 597 -20.88 31.08 -14.04
C THR A 597 -20.99 29.67 -14.58
N ILE A 598 -21.85 28.85 -13.97
CA ILE A 598 -22.26 27.54 -14.46
C ILE A 598 -23.66 27.68 -15.05
N GLU A 599 -23.81 27.35 -16.34
CA GLU A 599 -25.08 27.31 -17.04
C GLU A 599 -25.34 25.89 -17.54
N LEU A 600 -26.39 25.25 -17.01
CA LEU A 600 -26.76 23.87 -17.32
C LEU A 600 -27.98 23.80 -18.25
N GLN A 601 -28.42 24.95 -18.75
CA GLN A 601 -29.52 25.08 -19.72
C GLN A 601 -29.13 24.51 -21.07
N GLY A 602 -30.09 23.89 -21.76
CA GLY A 602 -29.85 23.20 -23.03
C GLY A 602 -30.63 21.90 -23.12
N ASN A 603 -30.67 21.31 -24.31
CA ASN A 603 -31.45 20.10 -24.59
C ASN A 603 -30.60 18.85 -24.80
N GLU A 604 -29.28 18.95 -24.66
CA GLU A 604 -28.34 17.89 -24.99
C GLU A 604 -27.17 17.87 -23.97
N ILE A 605 -26.65 16.67 -23.68
CA ILE A 605 -25.39 16.44 -22.96
C ILE A 605 -24.42 15.88 -23.98
N LYS A 606 -23.25 16.51 -24.13
CA LYS A 606 -22.22 16.06 -25.07
C LYS A 606 -21.07 15.42 -24.29
N ILE A 607 -20.65 14.23 -24.69
CA ILE A 607 -19.46 13.55 -24.16
C ILE A 607 -18.45 13.49 -25.31
N GLN A 608 -17.33 14.17 -25.15
CA GLN A 608 -16.20 14.16 -26.08
C GLN A 608 -15.12 13.24 -25.51
N VAL A 609 -14.51 12.42 -26.36
CA VAL A 609 -13.33 11.61 -26.05
C VAL A 609 -12.31 11.78 -27.15
N ASP A 610 -11.03 11.77 -26.78
CA ASP A 610 -9.90 11.73 -27.70
C ASP A 610 -8.87 10.76 -27.15
N ASN A 611 -8.65 9.63 -27.81
CA ASN A 611 -7.79 8.52 -27.36
C ASN A 611 -7.99 8.17 -25.87
N ALA A 612 -9.24 8.10 -25.46
CA ALA A 612 -9.63 7.91 -24.07
C ALA A 612 -10.88 7.04 -23.95
N LYS A 613 -11.14 6.60 -22.72
CA LYS A 613 -12.35 5.94 -22.27
C LYS A 613 -12.86 6.67 -21.03
N VAL A 614 -14.15 7.00 -21.03
CA VAL A 614 -14.86 7.50 -19.84
C VAL A 614 -16.06 6.62 -19.56
N GLU A 615 -16.19 6.21 -18.30
CA GLU A 615 -17.35 5.48 -17.77
C GLU A 615 -18.13 6.42 -16.87
N ILE A 616 -19.45 6.48 -17.01
CA ILE A 616 -20.34 7.38 -16.28
C ILE A 616 -21.47 6.56 -15.67
N ARG A 617 -21.78 6.76 -14.40
CA ARG A 617 -22.91 6.09 -13.73
C ARG A 617 -23.54 6.98 -12.67
N ARG A 618 -24.60 6.47 -12.03
CA ARG A 618 -25.26 7.11 -10.89
C ARG A 618 -25.53 8.59 -11.14
N VAL A 619 -26.13 8.87 -12.30
CA VAL A 619 -26.44 10.24 -12.72
C VAL A 619 -27.73 10.68 -12.04
N PHE A 620 -27.65 11.71 -11.22
CA PHE A 620 -28.78 12.34 -10.53
C PHE A 620 -28.91 13.78 -10.97
N ILE A 621 -30.16 14.22 -11.10
CA ILE A 621 -30.52 15.55 -11.60
C ILE A 621 -31.60 16.18 -10.74
N GLN A 622 -31.53 17.51 -10.62
CA GLN A 622 -32.56 18.34 -9.98
C GLN A 622 -33.28 19.20 -11.02
#